data_AF-A0A7S4JK00-F1
#
_entry.id   AF-A0A7S4JK00-F1
#
_cell.length_a   1.000
_cell.length_b   1.000
_cell.length_c   1.000
_cell.angle_alpha   90.00
_cell.angle_beta   90.00
_cell.angle_gamma   90.00
#
_symmetry.space_group_name_H-M   'P 1'
#
loop_
_entity.id
_entity.type
_entity.pdbx_description
1 polymer ?
#
loop_
_entity_poly.entity_id
_entity_poly.type
_entity_poly.pdbx_seq_one_letter_code
_entity_poly.pdbx_strand_id
1 'polypeptide(L)'
;NTMSLTIEDFVGKRKQLYVGLMENLAREVERDVRGWEGRIQERLKTAPADSINNLHLRLVQSIVEECWGLVEASRARESGWYNDESNYKEAIEVSNRVKEMAMNKLRHWIEDTQGDHKCRDIADEPMQSVYWKTMAGLMYKISSWTPATDDVRQEESKRLCGMYGLSMSRSDQHGEPPTVTAVVRG
;
A
#
# COMPACT_ATOMS: atom_id res chain seq x y z
N ASN A 1 20.87 31.47 -31.40
CA ASN A 1 19.60 30.76 -31.10
C ASN A 1 19.56 30.35 -29.64
N THR A 2 19.25 31.29 -28.77
CA THR A 2 18.92 31.04 -27.36
C THR A 2 17.46 30.56 -27.33
N MET A 3 17.25 29.26 -27.11
CA MET A 3 15.90 28.72 -26.90
C MET A 3 15.32 29.36 -25.64
N SER A 4 14.39 30.29 -25.83
CA SER A 4 13.45 30.74 -24.81
C SER A 4 12.54 29.56 -24.47
N LEU A 5 12.96 28.72 -23.53
CA LEU A 5 12.07 27.76 -22.86
C LEU A 5 10.96 28.57 -22.20
N THR A 6 9.74 28.43 -22.72
CA THR A 6 8.58 29.17 -22.25
C THR A 6 8.17 28.68 -20.87
N ILE A 7 7.46 29.50 -20.10
CA ILE A 7 6.89 29.10 -18.80
C ILE A 7 5.99 27.85 -18.96
N GLU A 8 5.34 27.70 -20.12
CA GLU A 8 4.55 26.52 -20.50
C GLU A 8 5.40 25.24 -20.62
N ASP A 9 6.62 25.33 -21.13
CA ASP A 9 7.57 24.20 -21.20
C ASP A 9 7.99 23.71 -19.81
N PHE A 10 8.02 24.60 -18.80
CA PHE A 10 8.27 24.23 -17.41
C PHE A 10 7.02 23.68 -16.71
N VAL A 11 5.83 24.21 -17.03
CA VAL A 11 4.53 23.80 -16.46
C VAL A 11 4.20 22.35 -16.80
N GLY A 12 4.52 21.88 -18.00
CA GLY A 12 4.29 20.48 -18.41
C GLY A 12 5.34 19.49 -17.86
N LYS A 13 6.56 19.96 -17.58
CA LYS A 13 7.71 19.09 -17.29
C LYS A 13 7.56 18.31 -15.98
N ARG A 14 7.03 18.92 -14.92
CA ARG A 14 6.81 18.21 -13.64
C ARG A 14 5.81 17.07 -13.79
N LYS A 15 4.68 17.32 -14.46
CA LYS A 15 3.69 16.28 -14.78
C LYS A 15 4.33 15.16 -15.60
N GLN A 16 5.06 15.50 -16.65
CA GLN A 16 5.70 14.50 -17.53
C GLN A 16 6.68 13.61 -16.76
N LEU A 17 7.55 14.20 -15.93
CA LEU A 17 8.50 13.46 -15.10
C LEU A 17 7.78 12.56 -14.09
N TYR A 18 6.75 13.07 -13.42
CA TYR A 18 6.00 12.31 -12.43
C TYR A 18 5.23 11.15 -13.04
N VAL A 19 4.52 11.37 -14.15
CA VAL A 19 3.81 10.29 -14.86
C VAL A 19 4.81 9.24 -15.36
N GLY A 20 5.95 9.66 -15.91
CA GLY A 20 7.02 8.74 -16.33
C GLY A 20 7.58 7.91 -15.17
N LEU A 21 7.76 8.52 -13.98
CA LEU A 21 8.13 7.81 -12.75
C LEU A 21 7.07 6.76 -12.38
N MET A 22 5.79 7.15 -12.36
CA MET A 22 4.69 6.25 -11.99
C MET A 22 4.54 5.07 -12.96
N GLU A 23 4.71 5.31 -14.26
CA GLU A 23 4.71 4.23 -15.26
C GLU A 23 5.86 3.24 -15.03
N ASN A 24 7.05 3.75 -14.72
CA ASN A 24 8.19 2.90 -14.43
C ASN A 24 7.96 2.07 -13.17
N LEU A 25 7.40 2.69 -12.12
CA LEU A 25 7.02 1.98 -10.89
C LEU A 25 5.97 0.89 -11.15
N ALA A 26 4.94 1.17 -11.96
CA ALA A 26 3.92 0.17 -12.31
C ALA A 26 4.53 -1.02 -13.06
N ARG A 27 5.42 -0.78 -14.04
CA ARG A 27 6.14 -1.84 -14.77
C ARG A 27 7.09 -2.62 -13.86
N GLU A 28 7.74 -1.95 -12.91
CA GLU A 28 8.56 -2.62 -11.90
C GLU A 28 7.74 -3.54 -11.01
N VAL A 29 6.60 -3.05 -10.49
CA VAL A 29 5.70 -3.86 -9.67
C VAL A 29 5.20 -5.08 -10.45
N GLU A 30 4.78 -4.90 -11.70
CA GLU A 30 4.32 -6.02 -12.53
C GLU A 30 5.40 -7.11 -12.68
N ARG A 31 6.64 -6.70 -12.93
CA ARG A 31 7.79 -7.62 -13.01
C ARG A 31 8.10 -8.28 -11.66
N ASP A 32 8.09 -7.52 -10.58
CA ASP A 32 8.43 -8.02 -9.24
C ASP A 32 7.37 -9.02 -8.76
N VAL A 33 6.09 -8.72 -8.96
CA VAL A 33 4.98 -9.62 -8.60
C VAL A 33 5.06 -10.94 -9.39
N ARG A 34 5.40 -10.88 -10.69
CA ARG A 34 5.65 -12.11 -11.49
C ARG A 34 6.88 -12.88 -10.97
N GLY A 35 7.92 -12.18 -10.53
CA GLY A 35 9.11 -12.78 -9.93
C GLY A 35 8.84 -13.57 -8.63
N TRP A 36 7.66 -13.41 -8.02
CA TRP A 36 7.27 -14.13 -6.81
C TRP A 36 6.57 -15.45 -7.08
N GLU A 37 6.45 -15.89 -8.34
CA GLU A 37 5.78 -17.14 -8.74
C GLU A 37 6.16 -18.35 -7.87
N GLY A 38 7.46 -18.53 -7.56
CA GLY A 38 7.91 -19.62 -6.69
C GLY A 38 7.26 -19.61 -5.30
N ARG A 39 7.20 -18.45 -4.64
CA ARG A 39 6.56 -18.29 -3.32
C ARG A 39 5.04 -18.46 -3.39
N ILE A 40 4.43 -18.00 -4.48
CA ILE A 40 2.99 -18.20 -4.75
C ILE A 40 2.70 -19.70 -4.84
N GLN A 41 3.50 -20.45 -5.61
CA GLN A 41 3.32 -21.90 -5.75
C GLN A 41 3.53 -22.65 -4.43
N GLU A 42 4.49 -22.23 -3.60
CA GLU A 42 4.66 -22.79 -2.25
C GLU A 42 3.43 -22.54 -1.37
N ARG A 43 2.88 -21.32 -1.40
CA ARG A 43 1.65 -20.98 -0.67
C ARG A 43 0.47 -21.85 -1.14
N LEU A 44 0.27 -22.00 -2.44
CA LEU A 44 -0.85 -22.79 -2.99
C LEU A 44 -0.80 -24.27 -2.61
N LYS A 45 0.39 -24.84 -2.35
CA LYS A 45 0.54 -26.21 -1.82
C LYS A 45 -0.03 -26.36 -0.41
N THR A 46 0.03 -25.30 0.40
CA THR A 46 -0.44 -25.29 1.79
C THR A 46 -1.84 -24.69 1.95
N ALA A 47 -2.32 -23.95 0.96
CA ALA A 47 -3.66 -23.34 0.91
C ALA A 47 -4.37 -23.69 -0.41
N PRO A 48 -4.83 -24.94 -0.60
CA PRO A 48 -5.45 -25.37 -1.85
C PRO A 48 -6.76 -24.64 -2.17
N ALA A 49 -7.47 -24.10 -1.17
CA ALA A 49 -8.66 -23.28 -1.37
C ALA A 49 -8.37 -21.99 -2.17
N ASP A 50 -7.18 -21.41 -2.01
CA ASP A 50 -6.75 -20.20 -2.74
C ASP A 50 -6.51 -20.52 -4.22
N SER A 51 -6.11 -21.76 -4.52
CA SER A 51 -5.95 -22.25 -5.89
C SER A 51 -7.31 -22.42 -6.56
N ILE A 52 -8.26 -23.08 -5.89
CA ILE A 52 -9.62 -23.32 -6.40
C ILE A 52 -10.34 -22.01 -6.73
N ASN A 53 -10.17 -21.00 -5.87
CA ASN A 53 -10.81 -19.69 -6.04
C ASN A 53 -10.01 -18.73 -6.94
N ASN A 54 -8.89 -19.16 -7.52
CA ASN A 54 -7.98 -18.32 -8.30
C ASN A 54 -7.55 -17.04 -7.56
N LEU A 55 -7.46 -17.09 -6.23
CA LEU A 55 -7.19 -15.92 -5.39
C LEU A 55 -5.85 -15.28 -5.75
N HIS A 56 -4.82 -16.09 -5.99
CA HIS A 56 -3.51 -15.63 -6.41
C HIS A 56 -3.54 -14.83 -7.72
N LEU A 57 -4.30 -15.29 -8.73
CA LEU A 57 -4.44 -14.57 -10.00
C LEU A 57 -5.17 -13.25 -9.81
N ARG A 58 -6.28 -13.27 -9.07
CA ARG A 58 -7.05 -12.06 -8.74
C ARG A 58 -6.22 -11.05 -7.95
N LEU A 59 -5.41 -11.52 -7.01
CA LEU A 59 -4.55 -10.67 -6.20
C LEU A 59 -3.46 -10.00 -7.04
N VAL A 60 -2.77 -10.77 -7.88
CA VAL A 60 -1.75 -10.25 -8.80
C VAL A 60 -2.37 -9.23 -9.75
N GLN A 61 -3.52 -9.56 -10.34
CA GLN A 61 -4.25 -8.66 -11.22
C GLN A 61 -4.64 -7.37 -10.51
N SER A 62 -5.23 -7.47 -9.32
CA SER A 62 -5.63 -6.32 -8.50
C SER A 62 -4.46 -5.38 -8.20
N ILE A 63 -3.30 -5.91 -7.82
CA ILE A 63 -2.08 -5.10 -7.60
C ILE A 63 -1.69 -4.33 -8.86
N VAL A 64 -1.65 -5.02 -10.00
CA VAL A 64 -1.26 -4.41 -11.28
C VAL A 64 -2.28 -3.36 -11.72
N GLU A 65 -3.58 -3.65 -11.60
CA GLU A 65 -4.67 -2.74 -11.94
C GLU A 65 -4.66 -1.49 -11.05
N GLU A 66 -4.46 -1.63 -9.74
CA GLU A 66 -4.34 -0.47 -8.86
C GLU A 66 -3.12 0.40 -9.21
N CYS A 67 -1.96 -0.20 -9.52
CA CYS A 67 -0.77 0.54 -9.96
C CYS A 67 -1.01 1.32 -11.26
N TRP A 68 -1.63 0.70 -12.26
CA TRP A 68 -1.99 1.39 -13.51
C TRP A 68 -3.12 2.40 -13.32
N GLY A 69 -4.05 2.16 -12.41
CA GLY A 69 -5.06 3.13 -11.99
C GLY A 69 -4.44 4.40 -11.43
N LEU A 70 -3.36 4.30 -10.64
CA LEU A 70 -2.61 5.47 -10.17
C LEU A 70 -1.91 6.21 -11.31
N VAL A 71 -1.40 5.51 -12.32
CA VAL A 71 -0.83 6.12 -13.53
C VAL A 71 -1.90 6.91 -14.29
N GLU A 72 -3.06 6.31 -14.52
CA GLU A 72 -4.17 6.98 -15.22
C GLU A 72 -4.71 8.18 -14.44
N ALA A 73 -4.85 8.06 -13.12
CA ALA A 73 -5.21 9.17 -12.26
C ALA A 73 -4.18 10.32 -12.34
N SER A 74 -2.89 9.98 -12.49
CA SER A 74 -1.82 10.97 -12.66
C SER A 74 -1.84 11.64 -14.05
N ARG A 75 -2.15 10.86 -15.11
CA ARG A 75 -2.31 11.38 -16.48
C ARG A 75 -3.50 12.33 -16.59
N ALA A 76 -4.60 12.02 -15.92
CA ALA A 76 -5.83 12.81 -15.95
C ALA A 76 -5.70 14.17 -15.25
N ARG A 77 -4.80 14.32 -14.26
CA ARG A 77 -4.58 15.59 -13.55
C ARG A 77 -4.00 16.67 -14.47
N GLU A 78 -4.48 17.90 -14.34
CA GLU A 78 -3.95 19.03 -15.10
C GLU A 78 -2.51 19.37 -14.70
N SER A 79 -1.71 19.88 -15.64
CA SER A 79 -0.31 20.26 -15.38
C SER A 79 -0.19 21.32 -14.27
N GLY A 80 -1.17 22.21 -14.14
CA GLY A 80 -1.23 23.21 -13.07
C GLY A 80 -1.25 22.61 -11.66
N TRP A 81 -1.86 21.42 -11.49
CA TRP A 81 -1.93 20.73 -10.21
C TRP A 81 -0.54 20.37 -9.68
N TYR A 82 0.37 19.94 -10.56
CA TYR A 82 1.76 19.56 -10.22
C TYR A 82 2.71 20.75 -9.99
N ASN A 83 2.27 21.96 -10.33
CA ASN A 83 3.06 23.16 -10.08
C ASN A 83 2.90 23.68 -8.66
N ASP A 84 1.77 23.36 -8.02
CA ASP A 84 1.59 23.54 -6.59
C ASP A 84 2.54 22.61 -5.83
N GLU A 85 3.33 23.18 -4.92
CA GLU A 85 4.37 22.45 -4.19
C GLU A 85 3.79 21.43 -3.22
N SER A 86 2.65 21.71 -2.59
CA SER A 86 2.01 20.80 -1.63
C SER A 86 1.46 19.56 -2.35
N ASN A 87 0.79 19.78 -3.47
CA ASN A 87 0.30 18.72 -4.36
C ASN A 87 1.45 17.87 -4.92
N TYR A 88 2.53 18.51 -5.38
CA TYR A 88 3.69 17.78 -5.91
C TYR A 88 4.38 16.94 -4.81
N LYS A 89 4.49 17.46 -3.59
CA LYS A 89 5.02 16.70 -2.44
C LYS A 89 4.16 15.47 -2.15
N GLU A 90 2.84 15.63 -2.09
CA GLU A 90 1.90 14.52 -1.88
C GLU A 90 2.05 13.46 -2.98
N ALA A 91 2.10 13.87 -4.25
CA ALA A 91 2.34 12.97 -5.38
C ALA A 91 3.64 12.17 -5.23
N ILE A 92 4.73 12.83 -4.84
CA ILE A 92 6.01 12.15 -4.60
C ILE A 92 5.92 11.16 -3.43
N GLU A 93 5.28 11.54 -2.33
CA GLU A 93 5.05 10.64 -1.19
C GLU A 93 4.27 9.39 -1.58
N VAL A 94 3.22 9.55 -2.39
CA VAL A 94 2.47 8.41 -2.96
C VAL A 94 3.42 7.53 -3.79
N SER A 95 4.19 8.11 -4.71
CA SER A 95 5.09 7.35 -5.60
C SER A 95 6.14 6.54 -4.82
N ASN A 96 6.66 7.10 -3.72
CA ASN A 96 7.64 6.42 -2.86
C ASN A 96 7.07 5.17 -2.17
N ARG A 97 5.74 5.10 -2.00
CA ARG A 97 5.08 4.00 -1.30
C ARG A 97 4.44 2.96 -2.23
N VAL A 98 4.20 3.26 -3.51
CA VAL A 98 3.47 2.36 -4.43
C VAL A 98 4.06 0.95 -4.43
N LYS A 99 5.37 0.84 -4.61
CA LYS A 99 6.07 -0.44 -4.64
C LYS A 99 5.95 -1.18 -3.30
N GLU A 100 6.12 -0.46 -2.20
CA GLU A 100 6.00 -1.02 -0.86
C GLU A 100 4.59 -1.53 -0.59
N MET A 101 3.55 -0.75 -0.93
CA MET A 101 2.15 -1.13 -0.79
C MET A 101 1.80 -2.37 -1.62
N ALA A 102 2.22 -2.41 -2.88
CA ALA A 102 2.03 -3.55 -3.77
C ALA A 102 2.67 -4.83 -3.23
N MET A 103 3.95 -4.76 -2.88
CA MET A 103 4.68 -5.91 -2.37
C MET A 103 4.21 -6.31 -0.98
N ASN A 104 3.74 -5.37 -0.15
CA ASN A 104 3.15 -5.68 1.14
C ASN A 104 1.83 -6.43 0.98
N LYS A 105 0.96 -6.04 0.04
CA LYS A 105 -0.30 -6.73 -0.23
C LYS A 105 -0.06 -8.19 -0.61
N LEU A 106 0.89 -8.45 -1.53
CA LEU A 106 1.28 -9.81 -1.90
C LEU A 106 1.89 -10.58 -0.74
N ARG A 107 2.81 -9.95 -0.01
CA ARG A 107 3.50 -10.57 1.13
C ARG A 107 2.53 -10.94 2.25
N HIS A 108 1.57 -10.07 2.55
CA HIS A 108 0.56 -10.31 3.58
C HIS A 108 -0.21 -11.60 3.29
N TRP A 109 -0.64 -11.81 2.04
CA TRP A 109 -1.31 -13.05 1.65
C TRP A 109 -0.41 -14.30 1.74
N ILE A 110 0.86 -14.18 1.33
CA ILE A 110 1.80 -15.32 1.35
C ILE A 110 2.17 -15.73 2.78
N GLU A 111 2.35 -14.75 3.67
CA GLU A 111 2.80 -14.97 5.04
C GLU A 111 1.64 -15.19 6.02
N ASP A 112 0.39 -15.11 5.55
CA ASP A 112 -0.78 -15.46 6.35
C ASP A 112 -0.82 -16.98 6.59
N THR A 113 -0.19 -17.36 7.71
CA THR A 113 -0.06 -18.74 8.18
C THR A 113 -1.29 -19.27 8.89
N GLN A 114 -2.28 -18.43 9.22
CA GLN A 114 -3.41 -18.86 10.06
C GLN A 114 -4.64 -19.30 9.25
N GLY A 115 -4.71 -18.99 7.95
CA GLY A 115 -5.79 -19.47 7.08
C GLY A 115 -7.17 -18.95 7.49
N ASP A 116 -7.22 -17.97 8.40
CA ASP A 116 -8.44 -17.30 8.79
C ASP A 116 -9.02 -16.58 7.58
N HIS A 117 -10.33 -16.45 7.57
CA HIS A 117 -11.15 -15.79 6.55
C HIS A 117 -10.70 -14.36 6.16
N LYS A 118 -9.68 -13.79 6.81
CA LYS A 118 -9.13 -12.46 6.63
C LYS A 118 -8.51 -12.22 5.25
N CYS A 119 -7.98 -13.25 4.58
CA CYS A 119 -7.40 -13.08 3.24
C CYS A 119 -8.35 -13.39 2.07
N ARG A 120 -9.60 -13.82 2.32
CA ARG A 120 -10.51 -14.21 1.22
C ARG A 120 -10.80 -13.05 0.27
N ASP A 121 -10.89 -11.85 0.83
CA ASP A 121 -11.24 -10.63 0.11
C ASP A 121 -10.01 -9.74 -0.14
N ILE A 122 -8.78 -10.22 0.13
CA ILE A 122 -7.56 -9.41 0.00
C ILE A 122 -7.33 -8.91 -1.43
N ALA A 123 -7.84 -9.64 -2.44
CA ALA A 123 -7.80 -9.20 -3.82
C ALA A 123 -8.67 -7.95 -4.06
N ASP A 124 -9.76 -7.78 -3.30
CA ASP A 124 -10.70 -6.66 -3.45
C ASP A 124 -10.34 -5.49 -2.52
N GLU A 125 -9.48 -5.72 -1.52
CA GLU A 125 -8.99 -4.66 -0.64
C GLU A 125 -7.94 -3.77 -1.32
N PRO A 126 -8.01 -2.43 -1.21
CA PRO A 126 -6.98 -1.54 -1.75
C PRO A 126 -5.58 -1.79 -1.15
N MET A 127 -4.51 -1.67 -1.95
CA MET A 127 -3.12 -1.85 -1.51
C MET A 127 -2.79 -0.97 -0.29
N GLN A 128 -3.29 0.26 -0.27
CA GLN A 128 -3.08 1.18 0.84
C GLN A 128 -3.74 0.70 2.14
N SER A 129 -4.95 0.13 2.07
CA SER A 129 -5.64 -0.44 3.24
C SER A 129 -4.82 -1.58 3.84
N VAL A 130 -4.38 -2.52 2.99
CA VAL A 130 -3.59 -3.67 3.43
C VAL A 130 -2.24 -3.23 4.00
N TYR A 131 -1.59 -2.23 3.39
CA TYR A 131 -0.37 -1.62 3.91
C TYR A 131 -0.53 -1.12 5.35
N TRP A 132 -1.58 -0.33 5.59
CA TRP A 132 -1.83 0.22 6.91
C TRP A 132 -2.22 -0.82 7.95
N LYS A 133 -3.04 -1.82 7.57
CA LYS A 133 -3.36 -2.96 8.43
C LYS A 133 -2.11 -3.74 8.84
N THR A 134 -1.21 -4.03 7.89
CA THR A 134 0.05 -4.73 8.20
C THR A 134 0.93 -3.90 9.13
N MET A 135 1.07 -2.60 8.87
CA MET A 135 1.91 -1.72 9.69
C MET A 135 1.39 -1.60 11.14
N ALA A 136 0.08 -1.48 11.31
CA ALA A 136 -0.56 -1.50 12.62
C ALA A 136 -0.33 -2.81 13.38
N GLY A 137 -0.47 -3.95 12.70
CA GLY A 137 -0.19 -5.26 13.28
C GLY A 137 1.27 -5.39 13.76
N LEU A 138 2.22 -4.85 12.99
CA LEU A 138 3.63 -4.80 13.39
C LEU A 138 3.86 -3.92 14.61
N MET A 139 3.27 -2.72 14.65
CA MET A 139 3.37 -1.80 15.80
C MET A 139 2.80 -2.42 17.07
N TYR A 140 1.65 -3.08 16.97
CA TYR A 140 1.06 -3.80 18.09
C TYR A 140 1.99 -4.91 18.60
N LYS A 141 2.55 -5.72 17.69
CA LYS A 141 3.49 -6.79 18.04
C LYS A 141 4.76 -6.24 18.72
N ILE A 142 5.33 -5.16 18.20
CA ILE A 142 6.49 -4.48 18.82
C ILE A 142 6.14 -3.99 20.22
N SER A 143 4.99 -3.34 20.40
CA SER A 143 4.55 -2.87 21.72
C SER A 143 4.40 -4.04 22.72
N SER A 144 3.92 -5.21 22.26
CA SER A 144 3.70 -6.38 23.10
C SER A 144 4.99 -7.00 23.67
N TRP A 145 6.13 -6.73 23.03
CA TRP A 145 7.46 -7.12 23.52
C TRP A 145 8.00 -6.18 24.60
N THR A 146 7.32 -5.06 24.83
CA THR A 146 7.62 -4.18 25.96
C THR A 146 7.00 -4.79 27.22
N PRO A 147 7.77 -4.99 28.29
CA PRO A 147 7.24 -5.44 29.57
C PRO A 147 6.42 -4.30 30.20
N ALA A 148 5.14 -4.26 29.85
CA ALA A 148 4.16 -3.28 30.31
C ALA A 148 2.79 -3.94 30.44
N THR A 149 1.87 -3.33 31.21
CA THR A 149 0.47 -3.77 31.29
C THR A 149 -0.23 -3.57 29.94
N ASP A 150 -1.29 -4.33 29.67
CA ASP A 150 -1.97 -4.30 28.36
C ASP A 150 -2.49 -2.90 27.99
N ASP A 151 -2.93 -2.11 28.97
CA ASP A 151 -3.33 -0.71 28.76
C ASP A 151 -2.17 0.17 28.26
N VAL A 152 -0.97 -0.04 28.79
CA VAL A 152 0.24 0.72 28.39
C VAL A 152 0.72 0.29 27.00
N ARG A 153 0.64 -1.01 26.68
CA ARG A 153 0.95 -1.52 25.33
C ARG A 153 -0.02 -0.98 24.29
N GLN A 154 -1.30 -0.90 24.64
CA GLN A 154 -2.33 -0.37 23.76
C GLN A 154 -2.14 1.13 23.51
N GLU A 155 -1.80 1.89 24.56
CA GLU A 155 -1.54 3.32 24.41
C GLU A 155 -0.26 3.61 23.63
N GLU A 156 0.82 2.83 23.83
CA GLU A 156 2.03 2.95 23.02
C GLU A 156 1.77 2.55 21.57
N SER A 157 0.95 1.52 21.32
CA SER A 157 0.51 1.15 19.96
C SER A 157 -0.28 2.26 19.29
N LYS A 158 -1.21 2.91 19.99
CA LYS A 158 -1.95 4.06 19.48
C LYS A 158 -1.04 5.23 19.17
N ARG A 159 -0.06 5.49 20.04
CA ARG A 159 0.96 6.54 19.86
C ARG A 159 1.81 6.26 18.63
N LEU A 160 2.31 5.04 18.49
CA LEU A 160 3.06 4.60 17.32
C LEU A 160 2.20 4.70 16.06
N CYS A 161 0.96 4.22 16.08
CA CYS A 161 0.04 4.36 14.95
C CYS A 161 -0.19 5.84 14.59
N GLY A 162 -0.44 6.70 15.58
CA GLY A 162 -0.66 8.13 15.39
C GLY A 162 0.54 8.86 14.78
N MET A 163 1.77 8.46 15.13
CA MET A 163 3.00 8.99 14.51
C MET A 163 3.08 8.72 13.00
N TYR A 164 2.41 7.67 12.52
CA TYR A 164 2.37 7.29 11.11
C TYR A 164 1.02 7.62 10.45
N GLY A 165 0.19 8.46 11.08
CA GLY A 165 -1.11 8.90 10.54
C GLY A 165 -2.22 7.85 10.63
N LEU A 166 -2.08 6.86 11.52
CA LEU A 166 -3.05 5.79 11.73
C LEU A 166 -3.87 6.03 12.99
N SER A 167 -5.15 5.66 12.96
CA SER A 167 -5.99 5.59 14.16
C SER A 167 -6.39 4.15 14.45
N MET A 168 -6.17 3.72 15.69
CA MET A 168 -6.60 2.40 16.17
C MET A 168 -7.94 2.55 16.89
N SER A 169 -8.92 1.76 16.47
CA SER A 169 -10.20 1.57 17.16
C SER A 169 -10.23 0.23 17.87
N ARG A 170 -10.97 0.17 18.99
CA ARG A 170 -11.05 -1.01 19.85
C ARG A 170 -11.88 -2.09 19.14
N SER A 171 -11.31 -3.29 18.95
CA SER A 171 -12.15 -4.49 18.79
C SER A 171 -12.58 -4.90 20.19
N ASP A 172 -13.89 -5.02 20.42
CA ASP A 172 -14.45 -5.45 21.71
C ASP A 172 -14.25 -6.96 21.97
N GLN A 173 -13.53 -7.66 21.07
CA GLN A 173 -13.20 -9.07 21.21
C GLN A 173 -11.78 -9.25 21.78
N HIS A 174 -11.71 -9.80 23.00
CA HIS A 174 -10.44 -10.24 23.58
C HIS A 174 -9.73 -11.23 22.66
N GLY A 175 -8.55 -10.84 22.16
CA GLY A 175 -7.69 -11.69 21.33
C GLY A 175 -7.58 -11.26 19.86
N GLU A 176 -8.40 -10.34 19.38
CA GLU A 176 -8.27 -9.81 18.02
C GLU A 176 -7.36 -8.58 17.94
N PRO A 177 -6.54 -8.45 16.88
CA PRO A 177 -5.83 -7.21 16.63
C PRO A 177 -6.83 -6.07 16.39
N PRO A 178 -6.57 -4.87 16.95
CA PRO A 178 -7.46 -3.72 16.84
C PRO A 178 -7.67 -3.29 15.39
N THR A 179 -8.87 -2.81 15.08
CA THR A 179 -9.23 -2.31 13.75
C THR A 179 -8.59 -0.94 13.55
N VAL A 180 -7.77 -0.78 12.53
CA VAL A 180 -7.05 0.47 12.26
C VAL A 180 -7.58 1.12 10.99
N THR A 181 -7.87 2.41 11.08
CA THR A 181 -8.28 3.24 9.95
C THR A 181 -7.26 4.36 9.74
N ALA A 182 -6.90 4.61 8.48
CA ALA A 182 -6.05 5.74 8.13
C ALA A 182 -6.78 7.05 8.48
N VAL A 183 -6.10 7.94 9.19
CA VAL A 183 -6.65 9.27 9.46
C VAL A 183 -6.42 10.11 8.21
N VAL A 184 -7.47 10.31 7.41
CA VAL A 184 -7.44 11.34 6.37
C VAL A 184 -7.46 12.69 7.08
N ARG A 185 -6.29 13.30 7.27
CA ARG A 185 -6.19 14.69 7.69
C ARG A 185 -6.56 15.55 6.48
N GLY A 186 -7.77 16.10 6.50
CA GLY A 186 -8.20 17.13 5.55
C GLY A 186 -7.49 18.46 5.79
#